data_AF-A0A0A6ZLT3-F1
#
_entry.id   AF-A0A0A6ZLT3-F1
#
_cell.length_a   1.000
_cell.length_b   1.000
_cell.length_c   1.000
_cell.angle_alpha   90.00
_cell.angle_beta   90.00
_cell.angle_gamma   90.00
#
_symmetry.space_group_name_H-M   'P 1'
#
loop_
_entity.id
_entity.type
_entity.pdbx_description
1 polymer ?
#
loop_
_entity_poly.entity_id
_entity_poly.type
_entity_poly.pdbx_seq_one_letter_code
_entity_poly.pdbx_strand_id
1 'polypeptide(L)'
;MPDFFSFINSVLWGSVMIYLLFGAGCWFTFRTGFVQFRYIRQFGKSLKNSIHPQPGGLTSFQSLCTSLAARVGSGNLAGVALAITAGGPGAVFLMWVAAFIGMATSFAECSLAQLYKERDVNGQFRGGPAWYMARGLGMRWMGVLFAVFLLIAYGIIFSGVQANAVARALSFLLIFPRW
;
A
#
# COMPACT_ATOMS: atom_id res chain seq x y z
N MET A 1 -15.80 3.28 -28.82
CA MET A 1 -14.59 3.73 -28.08
C MET A 1 -14.77 3.90 -26.57
N PRO A 2 -15.97 4.13 -25.98
CA PRO A 2 -16.15 3.96 -24.52
C PRO A 2 -16.21 2.48 -24.12
N ASP A 3 -16.62 1.59 -25.03
CA ASP A 3 -16.80 0.15 -24.77
C ASP A 3 -15.50 -0.61 -24.52
N PHE A 4 -14.40 -0.16 -25.15
CA PHE A 4 -13.08 -0.73 -24.92
C PHE A 4 -12.54 -0.36 -23.54
N PHE A 5 -12.68 0.91 -23.14
CA PHE A 5 -12.31 1.35 -21.80
C PHE A 5 -13.21 0.75 -20.72
N SER A 6 -14.50 0.56 -20.99
CA SER A 6 -15.40 -0.11 -20.04
C SER A 6 -15.12 -1.61 -19.91
N PHE A 7 -14.73 -2.29 -20.99
CA PHE A 7 -14.26 -3.68 -20.94
C PHE A 7 -12.94 -3.82 -20.16
N ILE A 8 -11.96 -2.96 -20.43
CA ILE A 8 -10.71 -2.92 -19.65
C ILE A 8 -11.02 -2.65 -18.18
N ASN A 9 -11.91 -1.69 -17.89
CA ASN A 9 -12.30 -1.37 -16.53
C ASN A 9 -12.99 -2.57 -15.86
N SER A 10 -13.94 -3.24 -16.50
CA SER A 10 -14.63 -4.40 -15.91
C SER A 10 -13.69 -5.60 -15.67
N VAL A 11 -12.69 -5.80 -16.52
CA VAL A 11 -11.69 -6.85 -16.33
C VAL A 11 -10.70 -6.49 -15.22
N LEU A 12 -10.18 -5.26 -15.20
CA LEU A 12 -9.22 -4.79 -14.18
C LEU A 12 -9.84 -4.55 -12.80
N TRP A 13 -11.03 -3.94 -12.74
CA TRP A 13 -11.73 -3.62 -11.48
C TRP A 13 -12.68 -4.71 -11.03
N GLY A 14 -13.03 -5.64 -11.91
CA GLY A 14 -13.86 -6.78 -11.57
C GLY A 14 -13.05 -7.96 -11.07
N SER A 15 -13.34 -9.13 -11.64
CA SER A 15 -12.98 -10.42 -11.08
C SER A 15 -11.47 -10.74 -11.15
N VAL A 16 -10.78 -10.33 -12.21
CA VAL A 16 -9.39 -10.79 -12.47
C VAL A 16 -8.43 -10.27 -11.42
N MET A 17 -8.49 -8.98 -11.08
CA MET A 17 -7.57 -8.43 -10.09
C MET A 17 -7.85 -8.98 -8.69
N ILE A 18 -9.13 -9.20 -8.34
CA ILE A 18 -9.50 -9.83 -7.07
C ILE A 18 -8.94 -11.25 -6.99
N TYR A 19 -9.14 -12.09 -8.02
CA TYR A 19 -8.61 -13.45 -8.05
C TYR A 19 -7.09 -13.48 -8.09
N LEU A 20 -6.45 -12.55 -8.79
CA LEU A 20 -5.00 -12.48 -8.90
C LEU A 20 -4.37 -12.04 -7.58
N LEU A 21 -4.91 -11.03 -6.88
CA LEU A 21 -4.44 -10.63 -5.56
C LEU A 21 -4.67 -11.73 -4.53
N PHE A 22 -5.85 -12.35 -4.55
CA PHE A 22 -6.17 -13.45 -3.65
C PHE A 22 -5.25 -14.65 -3.89
N GLY A 23 -5.07 -15.05 -5.15
CA GLY A 23 -4.18 -16.13 -5.56
C GLY A 23 -2.71 -15.83 -5.23
N ALA A 24 -2.23 -14.63 -5.53
CA ALA A 24 -0.87 -14.21 -5.21
C ALA A 24 -0.63 -14.17 -3.69
N GLY A 25 -1.57 -13.64 -2.93
CA GLY A 25 -1.45 -13.58 -1.47
C GLY A 25 -1.51 -14.96 -0.82
N CYS A 26 -2.37 -15.86 -1.29
CA CYS A 26 -2.36 -17.27 -0.88
C CYS A 26 -1.03 -17.94 -1.25
N TRP A 27 -0.57 -17.78 -2.48
CA TRP A 27 0.71 -18.32 -2.96
C TRP A 27 1.90 -17.85 -2.11
N PHE A 28 1.99 -16.54 -1.84
CA PHE A 28 3.03 -15.98 -0.96
C PHE A 28 2.87 -16.47 0.48
N THR A 29 1.65 -16.61 1.00
CA THR A 29 1.42 -17.12 2.35
C THR A 29 1.94 -18.55 2.51
N PHE A 30 1.68 -19.43 1.53
CA PHE A 30 2.20 -20.80 1.52
C PHE A 30 3.72 -20.85 1.30
N ARG A 31 4.25 -20.13 0.30
CA ARG A 31 5.69 -20.12 -0.03
C ARG A 31 6.57 -19.55 1.08
N THR A 32 6.06 -18.56 1.80
CA THR A 32 6.81 -17.94 2.91
C THR A 32 6.63 -18.71 4.23
N GLY A 33 5.83 -19.78 4.25
CA GLY A 33 5.66 -20.65 5.42
C GLY A 33 4.84 -19.98 6.53
N PHE A 34 3.72 -19.35 6.17
CA PHE A 34 2.82 -18.67 7.12
C PHE A 34 3.52 -17.56 7.93
N VAL A 35 4.18 -16.65 7.22
CA VAL A 35 4.86 -15.47 7.81
C VAL A 35 3.98 -14.71 8.79
N GLN A 36 2.68 -14.61 8.52
CA GLN A 36 1.73 -13.90 9.39
C GLN A 36 1.76 -14.44 10.83
N PHE A 37 1.87 -15.76 11.03
CA PHE A 37 1.91 -16.37 12.36
C PHE A 37 3.33 -16.44 12.95
N ARG A 38 4.36 -16.61 12.10
CA ARG A 38 5.75 -16.70 12.56
C ARG A 38 6.31 -15.37 13.04
N TYR A 39 6.06 -14.30 12.28
CA TYR A 39 6.70 -13.00 12.51
C TYR A 39 5.90 -12.07 13.43
N ILE A 40 4.62 -12.34 13.72
CA ILE A 40 3.83 -11.54 14.66
C ILE A 40 4.49 -11.49 16.06
N ARG A 41 5.12 -12.60 16.50
CA ARG A 41 5.83 -12.68 17.78
C ARG A 41 7.17 -11.93 17.75
N GLN A 42 7.88 -11.97 16.63
CA GLN A 42 9.16 -11.27 16.45
C GLN A 42 8.97 -9.76 16.23
N PHE A 43 7.83 -9.35 15.67
CA PHE A 43 7.48 -7.95 15.45
C PHE A 43 7.45 -7.18 16.77
N GLY A 44 6.77 -7.70 17.80
CA GLY A 44 6.71 -7.07 19.12
C GLY A 44 8.09 -6.94 19.79
N LYS A 45 8.96 -7.94 19.62
CA LYS A 45 10.34 -7.89 20.16
C LYS A 45 11.21 -6.88 19.40
N SER A 46 11.07 -6.81 18.08
CA SER A 46 11.83 -5.90 17.23
C SER A 46 11.44 -4.44 17.44
N LEU A 47 10.15 -4.17 17.70
CA LEU A 47 9.66 -2.83 18.02
C LEU A 47 10.21 -2.33 19.36
N LYS A 48 10.21 -3.20 20.39
CA LYS A 48 10.78 -2.90 21.72
C LYS A 48 12.29 -2.65 21.67
N ASN A 49 13.03 -3.38 20.85
CA ASN A 49 14.47 -3.18 20.69
C ASN A 49 14.83 -1.96 19.82
N SER A 50 13.87 -1.35 19.12
CA SER A 50 14.09 -0.19 18.24
C SER A 50 14.08 1.17 18.94
N ILE A 51 14.03 1.18 20.28
CA ILE A 51 14.10 2.39 21.11
C ILE A 51 15.50 3.03 21.05
N HIS A 52 16.53 2.27 20.68
CA HIS A 52 17.88 2.81 20.51
C HIS A 52 18.08 3.35 19.08
N PRO A 53 18.41 4.64 18.91
CA PRO A 53 18.66 5.22 17.60
C PRO A 53 19.93 4.61 16.98
N GLN A 54 19.78 3.98 15.81
CA GLN A 54 20.93 3.52 15.03
C GLN A 54 21.47 4.67 14.16
N PRO A 55 22.80 4.84 14.05
CA PRO A 55 23.37 5.87 13.20
C PRO A 55 23.17 5.52 11.72
N GLY A 56 22.28 6.25 11.05
CA GLY A 56 22.14 6.19 9.59
C GLY A 56 20.71 6.19 9.04
N GLY A 57 19.65 6.12 9.85
CA GLY A 57 18.27 6.14 9.34
C GLY A 57 17.18 6.19 10.41
N LEU A 58 15.91 6.16 9.98
CA LEU A 58 14.74 6.09 10.86
C LEU A 58 14.75 4.80 11.69
N THR A 59 14.34 4.88 12.96
CA THR A 59 14.16 3.68 13.80
C THR A 59 13.06 2.78 13.24
N SER A 60 13.03 1.49 13.62
CA SER A 60 11.98 0.57 13.18
C SER A 60 10.58 1.05 13.57
N PHE A 61 10.45 1.67 14.75
CA PHE A 61 9.19 2.29 15.17
C PHE A 61 8.82 3.52 14.34
N GLN A 62 9.77 4.42 14.08
CA GLN A 62 9.51 5.59 13.23
C GLN A 62 9.11 5.16 11.81
N SER A 63 9.80 4.17 11.23
CA SER A 63 9.48 3.64 9.90
C SER A 63 8.08 3.01 9.85
N LEU A 64 7.67 2.33 10.94
CA LEU A 64 6.32 1.82 11.09
C LEU A 64 5.30 2.95 11.16
N CYS A 65 5.53 3.96 12.00
CA CYS A 65 4.64 5.12 12.13
C CYS A 65 4.49 5.87 10.80
N THR A 66 5.58 6.10 10.06
CA THR A 66 5.53 6.72 8.73
C THR A 66 4.73 5.86 7.75
N SER A 67 4.94 4.55 7.75
CA SER A 67 4.20 3.63 6.87
C SER A 67 2.72 3.56 7.23
N LEU A 68 2.38 3.62 8.53
CA LEU A 68 1.01 3.63 9.01
C LEU A 68 0.32 4.94 8.65
N ALA A 69 0.98 6.08 8.86
CA ALA A 69 0.47 7.40 8.50
C ALA A 69 0.19 7.50 6.98
N ALA A 70 1.04 6.90 6.14
CA ALA A 70 0.82 6.87 4.70
C ALA A 70 -0.38 5.99 4.27
N ARG A 71 -0.74 4.98 5.07
CA ARG A 71 -1.85 4.03 4.76
C ARG A 71 -3.17 4.39 5.46
N VAL A 72 -3.12 5.15 6.55
CA VAL A 72 -4.30 5.59 7.30
C VAL A 72 -4.69 6.99 6.83
N GLY A 73 -5.85 7.09 6.18
CA GLY A 73 -6.38 8.36 5.69
C GLY A 73 -7.89 8.37 5.63
N SER A 74 -8.46 9.57 5.44
CA SER A 74 -9.91 9.79 5.32
C SER A 74 -10.55 8.94 4.22
N GLY A 75 -9.85 8.74 3.10
CA GLY A 75 -10.29 7.91 1.98
C GLY A 75 -10.50 6.43 2.37
N ASN A 76 -9.62 5.86 3.21
CA ASN A 76 -9.79 4.48 3.68
C ASN A 76 -11.00 4.33 4.60
N LEU A 77 -11.23 5.30 5.49
CA LEU A 77 -12.40 5.27 6.40
C LEU A 77 -13.71 5.42 5.62
N ALA A 78 -13.76 6.35 4.66
CA ALA A 78 -14.92 6.52 3.78
C ALA A 78 -15.20 5.27 2.94
N GLY A 79 -14.15 4.60 2.44
CA GLY A 79 -14.27 3.33 1.72
C GLY A 79 -14.83 2.21 2.59
N VAL A 80 -14.40 2.10 3.85
CA VAL A 80 -14.96 1.14 4.82
C VAL A 80 -16.44 1.43 5.09
N ALA A 81 -16.79 2.69 5.31
CA ALA A 81 -18.18 3.08 5.51
C ALA A 81 -19.05 2.71 4.29
N LEU A 82 -18.60 3.05 3.08
CA LEU A 82 -19.29 2.68 1.83
C LEU A 82 -19.46 1.16 1.70
N ALA A 83 -18.41 0.39 1.98
CA ALA A 83 -18.47 -1.06 1.89
C ALA A 83 -19.44 -1.69 2.89
N ILE A 84 -19.54 -1.16 4.11
CA ILE A 84 -20.52 -1.63 5.10
C ILE A 84 -21.94 -1.24 4.66
N THR A 85 -22.13 -0.02 4.16
CA THR A 85 -23.46 0.43 3.69
C THR A 85 -23.94 -0.33 2.46
N ALA A 86 -23.04 -0.71 1.55
CA ALA A 86 -23.38 -1.39 0.31
C ALA A 86 -23.40 -2.92 0.45
N GLY A 87 -22.47 -3.50 1.21
CA GLY A 87 -22.29 -4.96 1.37
C GLY A 87 -22.83 -5.53 2.68
N GLY A 88 -23.35 -4.69 3.57
CA GLY A 88 -23.81 -5.07 4.90
C GLY A 88 -22.66 -5.33 5.89
N PRO A 89 -22.99 -5.71 7.14
CA PRO A 89 -22.01 -5.87 8.21
C PRO A 89 -21.00 -7.01 7.95
N GLY A 90 -21.35 -7.99 7.11
CA GLY A 90 -20.45 -9.09 6.72
C GLY A 90 -19.23 -8.64 5.92
N ALA A 91 -19.24 -7.43 5.34
CA ALA A 91 -18.11 -6.86 4.63
C ALA A 91 -16.86 -6.72 5.53
N VAL A 92 -17.05 -6.46 6.83
CA VAL A 92 -15.94 -6.28 7.78
C VAL A 92 -15.12 -7.57 7.92
N PHE A 93 -15.79 -8.72 7.97
CA PHE A 93 -15.10 -10.02 8.04
C PHE A 93 -14.26 -10.27 6.79
N LEU A 94 -14.82 -10.00 5.61
CA LEU A 94 -14.09 -10.14 4.34
C LEU A 94 -12.91 -9.17 4.23
N MET A 95 -13.03 -7.95 4.77
CA MET A 95 -11.92 -7.01 4.85
C MET A 95 -10.78 -7.54 5.73
N TRP A 96 -11.08 -8.18 6.86
CA TRP A 96 -10.05 -8.81 7.69
C TRP A 96 -9.36 -9.98 6.98
N VAL A 97 -10.11 -10.82 6.28
CA VAL A 97 -9.54 -11.92 5.47
C VAL A 97 -8.65 -11.37 4.36
N ALA A 98 -9.11 -10.35 3.62
CA ALA A 98 -8.34 -9.70 2.58
C ALA A 98 -7.07 -9.02 3.13
N ALA A 99 -7.18 -8.34 4.28
CA ALA A 99 -6.04 -7.75 4.97
C ALA A 99 -5.04 -8.81 5.41
N PHE A 100 -5.52 -9.96 5.90
CA PHE A 100 -4.68 -11.09 6.28
C PHE A 100 -3.85 -11.55 5.09
N ILE A 101 -4.50 -11.89 3.98
CA ILE A 101 -3.85 -12.34 2.74
C ILE A 101 -2.89 -11.27 2.19
N GLY A 102 -3.28 -10.00 2.23
CA GLY A 102 -2.46 -8.87 1.77
C GLY A 102 -1.19 -8.64 2.60
N MET A 103 -1.16 -9.05 3.87
CA MET A 103 0.05 -8.95 4.70
C MET A 103 1.22 -9.75 4.13
N ALA A 104 0.96 -10.95 3.57
CA ALA A 104 2.03 -11.78 3.02
C ALA A 104 2.66 -11.14 1.78
N THR A 105 1.84 -10.60 0.88
CA THR A 105 2.33 -9.89 -0.31
C THR A 105 3.07 -8.61 0.06
N SER A 106 2.52 -7.83 0.99
CA SER A 106 3.18 -6.61 1.50
C SER A 106 4.53 -6.92 2.15
N PHE A 107 4.64 -8.05 2.86
CA PHE A 107 5.90 -8.48 3.46
C PHE A 107 6.94 -8.87 2.42
N ALA A 108 6.54 -9.60 1.37
CA ALA A 108 7.42 -9.93 0.26
C ALA A 108 7.93 -8.67 -0.43
N GLU A 109 7.04 -7.71 -0.72
CA GLU A 109 7.38 -6.43 -1.33
C GLU A 109 8.37 -5.62 -0.47
N CYS A 110 8.07 -5.46 0.82
CA CYS A 110 8.98 -4.77 1.74
C CYS A 110 10.35 -5.47 1.84
N SER A 111 10.37 -6.81 1.82
CA SER A 111 11.61 -7.58 1.86
C SER A 111 12.46 -7.36 0.61
N LEU A 112 11.84 -7.38 -0.58
CA LEU A 112 12.51 -7.04 -1.83
C LEU A 112 13.00 -5.58 -1.82
N ALA A 113 12.20 -4.66 -1.32
CA ALA A 113 12.57 -3.26 -1.23
C ALA A 113 13.78 -3.01 -0.29
N GLN A 114 13.91 -3.79 0.79
CA GLN A 114 15.10 -3.74 1.66
C GLN A 114 16.31 -4.42 1.01
N LEU A 115 16.13 -5.53 0.28
CA LEU A 115 17.21 -6.25 -0.39
C LEU A 115 17.87 -5.42 -1.50
N TYR A 116 17.08 -4.69 -2.29
CA TYR A 116 17.54 -3.84 -3.39
C TYR A 116 17.68 -2.36 -3.00
N LYS A 117 17.71 -2.07 -1.70
CA LYS A 117 17.89 -0.73 -1.16
C LYS A 117 19.32 -0.27 -1.42
N GLU A 118 19.46 0.90 -2.03
CA GLU A 118 20.78 1.52 -2.20
C GLU A 118 20.87 2.85 -1.47
N ARG A 119 22.11 3.16 -1.10
CA ARG A 119 22.45 4.45 -0.50
C ARG A 119 22.82 5.40 -1.64
N ASP A 120 22.03 6.45 -1.78
CA ASP A 120 22.33 7.54 -2.70
C ASP A 120 23.60 8.28 -2.25
N VAL A 121 24.22 9.03 -3.17
CA VAL A 121 25.46 9.79 -2.93
C VAL A 121 25.30 10.79 -1.76
N ASN A 122 24.07 11.24 -1.52
CA ASN A 122 23.67 12.12 -0.42
C ASN A 122 23.41 11.38 0.92
N GLY A 123 23.78 10.11 1.03
CA GLY A 123 23.61 9.30 2.25
C GLY A 123 22.17 8.85 2.53
N GLN A 124 21.22 9.25 1.68
CA GLN A 124 19.80 8.90 1.78
C GLN A 124 19.54 7.52 1.18
N PHE A 125 18.68 6.75 1.84
CA PHE A 125 18.32 5.44 1.35
C PHE A 125 17.17 5.51 0.34
N ARG A 126 17.40 4.99 -0.86
CA ARG A 126 16.38 4.87 -1.90
C ARG A 126 16.10 3.40 -2.17
N GLY A 127 14.83 3.03 -2.21
CA GLY A 127 14.37 1.68 -2.47
C GLY A 127 12.93 1.70 -2.96
N GLY A 128 12.37 0.52 -3.21
CA GLY A 128 10.99 0.35 -3.65
C GLY A 128 10.87 -0.32 -5.02
N PRO A 129 9.64 -0.41 -5.55
CA PRO A 129 9.36 -1.23 -6.72
C PRO A 129 10.10 -0.84 -7.97
N ALA A 130 10.25 0.46 -8.21
CA ALA A 130 11.02 0.96 -9.34
C ALA A 130 12.50 0.48 -9.29
N TRP A 131 13.08 0.34 -8.09
CA TRP A 131 14.47 -0.06 -7.92
C TRP A 131 14.67 -1.57 -8.06
N TYR A 132 13.81 -2.41 -7.49
CA TYR A 132 13.92 -3.86 -7.71
C TYR A 132 13.52 -4.26 -9.13
N MET A 133 12.64 -3.52 -9.83
CA MET A 133 12.36 -3.76 -11.25
C MET A 133 13.55 -3.36 -12.13
N ALA A 134 14.19 -2.22 -11.83
CA ALA A 134 15.34 -1.75 -12.60
C ALA A 134 16.61 -2.60 -12.39
N ARG A 135 16.80 -3.20 -11.20
CA ARG A 135 18.03 -3.94 -10.87
C ARG A 135 17.85 -5.42 -10.55
N GLY A 136 16.74 -5.81 -9.94
CA GLY A 136 16.43 -7.22 -9.68
C GLY A 136 15.96 -7.98 -10.91
N LEU A 137 15.14 -7.34 -11.77
CA LEU A 137 14.78 -7.88 -13.09
C LEU A 137 15.70 -7.42 -14.22
N GLY A 138 16.55 -6.41 -14.00
CA GLY A 138 17.39 -5.81 -15.04
C GLY A 138 16.63 -4.97 -16.08
N MET A 139 15.31 -4.79 -15.92
CA MET A 139 14.45 -4.09 -16.87
C MET A 139 14.23 -2.63 -16.45
N ARG A 140 15.25 -1.79 -16.68
CA ARG A 140 15.23 -0.35 -16.32
C ARG A 140 14.01 0.41 -16.86
N TRP A 141 13.55 0.07 -18.06
CA TRP A 141 12.37 0.71 -18.67
C TRP A 141 11.08 0.51 -17.86
N MET A 142 10.86 -0.69 -17.30
CA MET A 142 9.69 -0.96 -16.45
C MET A 142 9.75 -0.16 -15.15
N GLY A 143 10.94 -0.01 -14.55
CA GLY A 143 11.11 0.80 -13.35
C GLY A 143 10.81 2.28 -13.57
N VAL A 144 11.25 2.84 -14.71
CA VAL A 144 10.95 4.24 -15.09
C VAL A 144 9.45 4.42 -15.36
N LEU A 145 8.86 3.52 -16.14
CA LEU A 145 7.43 3.55 -16.45
C LEU A 145 6.59 3.49 -15.16
N PHE A 146 6.94 2.58 -14.23
CA PHE A 146 6.29 2.44 -12.94
C PHE A 146 6.43 3.70 -12.08
N ALA A 147 7.61 4.33 -12.06
CA ALA A 147 7.84 5.57 -11.34
C ALA A 147 7.00 6.73 -11.87
N VAL A 148 6.86 6.86 -13.19
CA VAL A 148 6.01 7.87 -13.83
C VAL A 148 4.54 7.65 -13.47
N PHE A 149 4.06 6.40 -13.56
CA PHE A 149 2.69 6.08 -13.16
C PHE A 149 2.43 6.33 -11.68
N LEU A 150 3.37 5.99 -10.80
CA LEU A 150 3.30 6.32 -9.37
C LEU A 150 3.21 7.82 -9.15
N LEU A 151 4.02 8.62 -9.85
CA LEU A 151 4.03 10.07 -9.71
C LEU A 151 2.69 10.67 -10.13
N ILE A 152 2.10 10.21 -11.23
CA ILE A 152 0.77 10.67 -11.67
C ILE A 152 -0.31 10.22 -10.68
N ALA A 153 -0.29 8.95 -10.29
CA ALA A 153 -1.30 8.36 -9.42
C ALA A 153 -1.29 8.97 -8.01
N TYR A 154 -0.13 9.04 -7.36
CA TYR A 154 -0.02 9.61 -6.01
C TYR A 154 0.04 11.13 -6.02
N GLY A 155 0.75 11.73 -6.97
CA GLY A 155 0.91 13.19 -7.03
C GLY A 155 -0.40 13.90 -7.32
N ILE A 156 -1.13 13.46 -8.35
CA ILE A 156 -2.32 14.17 -8.83
C ILE A 156 -3.59 13.53 -8.28
N ILE A 157 -3.79 12.24 -8.54
CA ILE A 157 -5.09 11.58 -8.27
C ILE A 157 -5.29 11.42 -6.76
N PHE A 158 -4.32 10.86 -6.05
CA PHE A 158 -4.44 10.57 -4.63
C PHE A 158 -4.53 11.85 -3.79
N SER A 159 -3.67 12.83 -4.03
CA SER A 159 -3.73 14.15 -3.38
C SER A 159 -5.07 14.84 -3.63
N GLY A 160 -5.56 14.79 -4.88
CA GLY A 160 -6.85 15.36 -5.25
C GLY A 160 -8.03 14.69 -4.54
N VAL A 161 -8.07 13.36 -4.51
CA VAL A 161 -9.15 12.62 -3.82
C VAL A 161 -9.14 12.88 -2.31
N GLN A 162 -7.96 12.93 -1.69
CA GLN A 162 -7.85 13.25 -0.26
C GLN A 162 -8.29 14.68 0.05
N ALA A 163 -7.81 15.66 -0.72
CA ALA A 163 -8.22 17.06 -0.55
C ALA A 163 -9.74 17.23 -0.71
N ASN A 164 -10.33 16.57 -1.72
CA ASN A 164 -11.79 16.56 -1.92
C ASN A 164 -12.54 15.92 -0.76
N ALA A 165 -12.04 14.83 -0.18
CA ALA A 165 -12.67 14.19 0.97
C ALA A 165 -12.67 15.13 2.19
N VAL A 166 -11.56 15.82 2.45
CA VAL A 166 -11.44 16.81 3.53
C VAL A 166 -12.34 18.03 3.28
N ALA A 167 -12.33 18.58 2.07
CA ALA A 167 -13.18 19.72 1.70
C ALA A 167 -14.67 19.39 1.86
N ARG A 168 -15.09 18.17 1.49
CA ARG A 168 -16.48 17.71 1.73
C ARG A 168 -16.80 17.65 3.21
N ALA A 169 -15.93 17.06 4.03
CA ALA A 169 -16.13 16.99 5.48
C ALA A 169 -16.22 18.38 6.11
N LEU A 170 -15.35 19.31 5.71
CA LEU A 170 -15.34 20.69 6.19
C LEU A 170 -16.61 21.45 5.77
N SER A 171 -17.06 21.29 4.53
CA SER A 171 -18.29 21.91 4.05
C SER A 171 -19.55 21.38 4.74
N PHE A 172 -19.55 20.10 5.13
CA PHE A 172 -20.66 19.48 5.85
C PHE A 172 -20.72 19.93 7.31
N LEU A 173 -19.57 20.06 7.97
CA LEU A 173 -19.49 20.41 9.39
C LEU A 173 -19.51 21.92 9.67
N LEU A 174 -18.89 22.72 8.81
CA LEU A 174 -18.61 24.14 9.06
C LEU A 174 -19.18 25.09 7.97
N ILE A 175 -19.94 24.58 7.00
CA ILE A 175 -20.58 25.36 5.90
C ILE A 175 -19.54 26.18 5.09
N PHE A 176 -18.27 25.76 5.09
CA PHE A 176 -17.23 26.43 4.30
C PHE A 176 -17.40 26.17 2.79
N PRO A 177 -17.19 27.18 1.92
CA PRO A 177 -17.26 27.04 0.47
C PRO A 177 -16.12 26.18 -0.09
N ARG A 178 -16.39 25.46 -1.19
CA ARG A 178 -15.56 24.38 -1.75
C ARG A 178 -14.63 24.84 -2.89
N TRP A 179 -13.88 25.94 -2.70
CA TRP A 179 -12.93 26.44 -3.68
C TRP A 179 -11.50 26.04 -3.32
#